data_AF-A0A328B9N2-F1
#
_entry.id   AF-A0A328B9N2-F1
#
_cell.length_a   1.000
_cell.length_b   1.000
_cell.length_c   1.000
_cell.angle_alpha   90.00
_cell.angle_beta   90.00
_cell.angle_gamma   90.00
#
_symmetry.space_group_name_H-M   'P 1'
#
loop_
_entity.id
_entity.type
_entity.pdbx_description
1 polymer ?
#
loop_
_entity_poly.entity_id
_entity_poly.type
_entity_poly.pdbx_seq_one_letter_code
_entity_poly.pdbx_strand_id
1 'polypeptide(L)'
;MLHAFLHITVPGLYALAFHRPHWRRVWLVLASALLLDLDHLWATPFYDPGRCSINFHTFHTYWAIGGYVLLLLPARTRIWAVGFLLHMVLDYTECWQRGIYLP
;
A
#
# COMPACT_ATOMS: atom_id res chain seq x y z
N MET A 1 4.63 13.26 6.15
CA MET A 1 4.22 14.13 5.02
C MET A 1 4.72 13.63 3.68
N LEU A 2 6.03 13.39 3.50
CA LEU A 2 6.56 12.78 2.27
C LEU A 2 5.94 11.41 1.97
N HIS A 3 5.83 10.55 2.98
CA HIS A 3 5.23 9.22 2.85
C HIS A 3 3.78 9.24 2.32
N ALA A 4 2.91 10.05 2.94
CA ALA A 4 1.53 10.22 2.47
C ALA A 4 1.48 10.77 1.03
N PHE A 5 2.41 11.67 0.67
CA PHE A 5 2.51 12.16 -0.70
C PHE A 5 2.91 11.05 -1.70
N LEU A 6 3.82 10.15 -1.32
CA LEU A 6 4.20 9.00 -2.15
C LEU A 6 3.01 8.05 -2.37
N HIS A 7 2.21 7.78 -1.34
CA HIS A 7 1.01 6.96 -1.44
C HIS A 7 -0.05 7.49 -2.43
N ILE A 8 -0.05 8.78 -2.71
CA ILE A 8 -0.93 9.37 -3.73
C ILE A 8 -0.24 9.42 -5.10
N THR A 9 1.03 9.84 -5.13
CA THR A 9 1.74 10.14 -6.37
C THR A 9 2.25 8.90 -7.10
N VAL A 10 2.77 7.90 -6.40
CA VAL A 10 3.29 6.67 -7.00
C VAL A 10 2.18 5.90 -7.72
N PRO A 11 0.98 5.68 -7.13
CA PRO A 11 -0.19 5.18 -7.86
C PRO A 11 -0.56 6.03 -9.09
N GLY A 12 -0.45 7.35 -8.98
CA GLY A 12 -0.75 8.27 -10.08
C GLY A 12 0.22 8.13 -11.25
N LEU A 13 1.51 8.03 -10.95
CA LEU A 13 2.56 7.78 -11.94
C LEU A 13 2.40 6.42 -12.59
N TYR A 14 2.08 5.38 -11.82
CA TYR A 14 1.78 4.05 -12.36
C TYR A 14 0.57 4.10 -13.32
N ALA A 15 -0.54 4.72 -12.89
CA ALA A 15 -1.74 4.83 -13.72
C ALA A 15 -1.49 5.63 -15.00
N LEU A 16 -0.71 6.71 -14.91
CA LEU A 16 -0.29 7.49 -16.08
C LEU A 16 0.61 6.67 -16.99
N ALA A 17 1.59 5.93 -16.48
CA ALA A 17 2.51 5.16 -17.31
C ALA A 17 1.82 4.01 -18.05
N PHE A 18 0.98 3.23 -17.36
CA PHE A 18 0.47 1.96 -17.89
C PHE A 18 -1.00 1.99 -18.33
N HIS A 19 -1.76 3.03 -17.94
CA HIS A 19 -3.21 3.10 -18.20
C HIS A 19 -3.64 4.46 -18.76
N ARG A 20 -2.80 5.11 -19.58
CA ARG A 20 -2.99 6.47 -20.14
C ARG A 20 -4.43 6.86 -20.50
N PRO A 21 -5.22 6.07 -21.27
CA PRO A 21 -6.57 6.52 -21.67
C PRO A 21 -7.56 6.60 -20.50
N HIS A 22 -7.32 5.85 -19.43
CA HIS A 22 -8.21 5.72 -18.27
C HIS A 22 -7.51 6.04 -16.94
N TRP A 23 -6.38 6.76 -16.99
CA TRP A 23 -5.44 6.89 -15.88
C TRP A 23 -6.10 7.42 -14.61
N ARG A 24 -7.07 8.34 -14.71
CA ARG A 24 -7.78 8.89 -13.54
C ARG A 24 -8.57 7.83 -12.80
N ARG A 25 -9.31 6.98 -13.53
CA ARG A 25 -10.09 5.89 -12.92
C ARG A 25 -9.17 4.85 -12.30
N VAL A 26 -8.10 4.49 -13.00
CA VAL A 26 -7.12 3.52 -12.50
C VAL A 26 -6.39 4.07 -11.27
N TRP A 27 -6.02 5.35 -11.27
CA TRP A 27 -5.41 6.01 -10.12
C TRP A 27 -6.32 5.97 -8.90
N LEU A 28 -7.62 6.26 -9.05
CA LEU A 28 -8.58 6.16 -7.93
C LEU A 28 -8.67 4.73 -7.37
N VAL A 29 -8.64 3.71 -8.23
CA VAL A 29 -8.62 2.32 -7.78
C VAL A 29 -7.32 1.99 -7.05
N LEU A 30 -6.16 2.41 -7.55
CA LEU A 30 -4.89 2.18 -6.88
C LEU A 30 -4.78 2.95 -5.55
N ALA A 31 -5.20 4.21 -5.53
CA ALA A 31 -5.19 5.08 -4.35
C ALA A 31 -6.17 4.61 -3.27
N SER A 32 -7.19 3.80 -3.61
CA SER A 32 -8.07 3.18 -2.62
C SER A 32 -7.33 2.21 -1.68
N ALA A 33 -6.10 1.81 -2.00
CA ALA A 33 -5.22 1.06 -1.10
C ALA A 33 -4.96 1.80 0.22
N LEU A 34 -5.08 3.13 0.26
CA LEU A 34 -5.06 3.92 1.50
C LEU A 34 -6.13 3.50 2.51
N LEU A 35 -7.20 2.82 2.07
CA LEU A 35 -8.19 2.27 2.99
C LEU A 35 -7.64 1.12 3.85
N LEU A 36 -6.50 0.51 3.45
CA LEU A 36 -5.83 -0.49 4.28
C LEU A 36 -5.31 0.12 5.58
N ASP A 37 -4.89 1.39 5.57
CA ASP A 37 -4.42 2.11 6.77
C ASP A 37 -5.51 2.30 7.83
N LEU A 38 -6.77 2.02 7.53
CA LEU A 38 -7.83 2.03 8.54
C LEU A 38 -7.55 0.98 9.65
N ASP A 39 -6.71 -0.02 9.40
CA ASP A 39 -6.27 -0.95 10.43
C ASP A 39 -5.37 -0.32 11.52
N HIS A 40 -4.84 0.89 11.30
CA HIS A 40 -4.18 1.68 12.33
C HIS A 40 -5.13 2.06 13.47
N LEU A 41 -6.45 2.13 13.21
CA LEU A 41 -7.48 2.35 14.23
C LEU A 41 -7.47 1.27 15.33
N TRP A 42 -6.92 0.09 15.06
CA TRP A 42 -6.81 -1.00 16.02
C TRP A 42 -5.47 -1.04 16.77
N ALA A 43 -4.52 -0.16 16.44
CA ALA A 43 -3.23 -0.15 17.11
C ALA A 43 -3.25 0.57 18.47
N THR A 44 -2.38 0.13 19.37
CA THR A 44 -2.07 0.84 20.61
C THR A 44 -0.55 1.11 20.67
N PRO A 45 -0.10 2.37 20.65
CA PRO A 45 -0.89 3.60 20.48
C PRO A 45 -1.51 3.72 19.06
N PHE A 46 -2.65 4.40 18.97
CA PHE A 46 -3.41 4.59 17.73
C PHE A 46 -2.54 5.20 16.62
N TYR A 47 -1.83 6.29 16.92
CA TYR A 47 -0.91 6.93 15.99
C TYR A 47 0.50 6.92 16.58
N ASP A 48 1.45 6.39 15.81
CA ASP A 48 2.87 6.46 16.12
C ASP A 48 3.65 6.69 14.83
N PRO A 49 4.20 7.90 14.60
CA PRO A 49 5.02 8.17 13.44
C PRO A 49 6.38 7.48 13.50
N GLY A 50 6.70 6.79 14.60
CA GLY A 50 7.91 6.03 14.86
C GLY A 50 7.88 4.57 14.39
N ARG A 51 6.68 4.04 14.14
CA ARG A 51 6.43 2.60 14.01
C ARG A 51 6.58 2.10 12.57
N CYS A 52 7.10 0.88 12.42
CA CYS A 52 7.04 0.14 11.16
C CYS A 52 5.65 -0.53 11.04
N SER A 53 4.93 -0.25 9.95
CA SER A 53 3.58 -0.77 9.74
C SER A 53 3.54 -2.24 9.32
N ILE A 54 4.55 -2.67 8.55
CA ILE A 54 4.65 -4.04 8.04
C ILE A 54 4.71 -5.03 9.19
N ASN A 55 3.89 -6.08 9.08
CA ASN A 55 3.75 -7.15 10.06
C ASN A 55 3.28 -6.71 11.47
N PHE A 56 2.96 -5.44 11.65
CA PHE A 56 2.37 -4.92 12.89
C PHE A 56 0.84 -4.79 12.78
N HIS A 57 0.36 -4.22 11.67
CA HIS A 57 -1.08 -3.98 11.46
C HIS A 57 -1.76 -5.12 10.69
N THR A 58 -3.04 -5.35 10.95
CA THR A 58 -3.83 -6.49 10.46
C THR A 58 -3.74 -6.68 8.93
N PHE A 59 -3.89 -5.61 8.16
CA PHE A 59 -3.86 -5.61 6.69
C PHE A 59 -2.45 -5.46 6.11
N HIS A 60 -1.44 -5.27 6.97
CA HIS A 60 -0.03 -5.16 6.64
C HIS A 60 0.77 -6.41 7.03
N THR A 61 0.09 -7.49 7.45
CA THR A 61 0.71 -8.78 7.77
C THR A 61 1.25 -9.49 6.52
N TYR A 62 2.27 -10.35 6.69
CA TYR A 62 2.76 -11.19 5.59
C TYR A 62 1.68 -12.09 4.98
N TRP A 63 0.72 -12.53 5.78
CA TRP A 63 -0.45 -13.27 5.30
C TRP A 63 -1.35 -12.43 4.40
N ALA A 64 -1.64 -11.18 4.78
CA ALA A 64 -2.39 -10.25 3.96
C ALA A 64 -1.65 -9.94 2.64
N ILE A 65 -0.35 -9.66 2.71
CA ILE A 65 0.51 -9.41 1.55
C ILE A 65 0.51 -10.62 0.60
N GLY A 66 0.65 -11.84 1.13
CA GLY A 66 0.52 -13.07 0.35
C GLY A 66 -0.83 -13.16 -0.36
N GLY A 67 -1.92 -12.80 0.32
CA GLY A 67 -3.25 -12.67 -0.27
C GLY A 67 -3.28 -11.67 -1.43
N TYR A 68 -2.69 -10.48 -1.26
CA TYR A 68 -2.63 -9.47 -2.32
C TYR A 68 -1.83 -9.95 -3.53
N VAL A 69 -0.75 -10.72 -3.33
CA VAL A 69 -0.02 -11.37 -4.42
C VAL A 69 -0.92 -12.34 -5.19
N LEU A 70 -1.72 -13.15 -4.50
CA LEU A 70 -2.67 -14.08 -5.15
C LEU A 70 -3.75 -13.33 -5.96
N LEU A 71 -4.16 -12.13 -5.52
CA LEU A 71 -5.09 -11.29 -6.25
C LEU A 71 -4.54 -10.75 -7.60
N LEU A 72 -3.24 -10.91 -7.88
CA LEU A 72 -2.68 -10.62 -9.21
C LEU A 72 -3.15 -11.62 -10.29
N LEU A 73 -3.51 -12.85 -9.90
CA LEU A 73 -3.86 -13.92 -10.83
C LEU A 73 -5.15 -13.59 -11.62
N PRO A 74 -6.28 -13.25 -10.96
CA PRO A 74 -7.51 -12.94 -11.68
C PRO A 74 -7.43 -11.55 -12.33
N ALA A 75 -7.75 -11.46 -13.62
CA ALA A 75 -7.69 -10.18 -14.35
C ALA A 75 -8.59 -9.08 -13.74
N ARG A 76 -9.70 -9.46 -13.10
CA ARG A 76 -10.64 -8.53 -12.46
C ARG A 76 -10.08 -7.87 -11.19
N THR A 77 -9.24 -8.58 -10.43
CA THR A 77 -8.69 -8.10 -9.16
C THR A 77 -7.28 -7.52 -9.32
N ARG A 78 -6.61 -7.80 -10.44
CA ARG A 78 -5.21 -7.44 -10.66
C ARG A 78 -4.87 -5.98 -10.38
N ILE A 79 -5.73 -5.04 -10.78
CA ILE A 79 -5.44 -3.62 -10.55
C ILE A 79 -5.54 -3.23 -9.07
N TRP A 80 -6.48 -3.84 -8.33
CA TRP A 80 -6.59 -3.67 -6.89
C TRP A 80 -5.36 -4.25 -6.18
N ALA A 81 -4.95 -5.46 -6.59
CA ALA A 81 -3.75 -6.12 -6.10
C ALA A 81 -2.48 -5.27 -6.30
N VAL A 82 -2.32 -4.66 -7.48
CA VAL A 82 -1.21 -3.73 -7.73
C VAL A 82 -1.27 -2.53 -6.78
N GLY A 83 -2.45 -1.96 -6.55
CA GLY A 83 -2.63 -0.86 -5.58
C GLY A 83 -2.19 -1.25 -4.17
N PHE A 84 -2.70 -2.39 -3.69
CA PHE A 84 -2.35 -2.92 -2.37
C PHE A 84 -0.86 -3.21 -2.25
N LEU A 85 -0.24 -3.82 -3.26
CA LEU A 85 1.20 -4.14 -3.22
C LEU A 85 2.07 -2.88 -3.33
N LEU A 86 1.68 -1.87 -4.12
CA LEU A 86 2.38 -0.59 -4.15
C LEU A 86 2.35 0.10 -2.79
N HIS A 87 1.21 0.07 -2.10
CA HIS A 87 1.06 0.57 -0.73
C HIS A 87 2.03 -0.14 0.23
N MET A 88 2.03 -1.47 0.24
CA MET A 88 2.95 -2.26 1.10
C MET A 88 4.43 -1.96 0.81
N VAL A 89 4.80 -1.76 -0.45
CA VAL A 89 6.17 -1.38 -0.82
C VAL A 89 6.55 -0.02 -0.24
N LEU A 90 5.63 0.95 -0.28
CA LEU A 90 5.87 2.29 0.27
C LEU A 90 5.96 2.27 1.80
N ASP A 91 5.11 1.51 2.49
CA ASP A 91 5.23 1.30 3.95
C ASP A 91 6.54 0.64 4.34
N TYR A 92 6.97 -0.35 3.56
CA TYR A 92 8.25 -1.02 3.79
C TYR A 92 9.44 -0.06 3.67
N THR A 93 9.36 1.00 2.84
CA THR A 93 10.42 2.02 2.77
C THR A 93 10.61 2.78 4.08
N GLU A 94 9.55 2.99 4.87
CA GLU A 94 9.68 3.60 6.19
C GLU A 94 10.34 2.65 7.20
N CYS A 95 10.01 1.35 7.14
CA CYS A 95 10.68 0.33 7.95
C CYS A 95 12.18 0.31 7.66
N TRP A 96 12.55 0.35 6.38
CA TRP A 96 13.95 0.39 5.95
C TRP A 96 14.69 1.63 6.46
N GLN A 97 14.08 2.82 6.36
CA GLN A 97 14.66 4.08 6.84
C GLN A 97 14.94 4.06 8.35
N ARG A 98 14.25 3.20 9.09
CA ARG A 98 14.42 2.99 10.54
C ARG A 98 15.39 1.86 10.88
N GLY A 99 16.01 1.23 9.88
CA GLY A 99 16.91 0.09 10.06
C GLY A 99 16.21 -1.25 10.33
N ILE A 100 14.90 -1.33 10.08
CA ILE A 100 14.11 -2.55 10.22
C ILE A 100 14.00 -3.19 8.83
N TYR A 101 14.84 -4.19 8.57
CA TYR A 101 14.92 -4.87 7.27
C TYR A 101 14.12 -6.19 7.22
N LEU A 102 13.76 -6.74 8.37
CA LEU A 102 12.98 -7.98 8.50
C LEU A 102 11.95 -7.80 9.63
N PRO A 103 10.89 -7.00 9.38
CA PRO A 103 9.82 -6.76 10.36
C PRO A 103 8.96 -8.00 10.65
#